data_AF-A0A8A7KHW5-F1
#
_entry.id   AF-A0A8A7KHW5-F1
#
_cell.length_a   1.000
_cell.length_b   1.000
_cell.length_c   1.000
_cell.angle_alpha   90.00
_cell.angle_beta   90.00
_cell.angle_gamma   90.00
#
_symmetry.space_group_name_H-M   'P 1'
#
loop_
_entity.id
_entity.type
_entity.pdbx_description
1 polymer ?
#
loop_
_entity_poly.entity_id
_entity_poly.type
_entity_poly.pdbx_seq_one_letter_code
_entity_poly.pdbx_strand_id
1 'polypeptide(L)'
;MGIVGFMRILKKAEKSYIEEDSYKLCANYLEVDSSLLENFSQYYFEYFLEEYNIHSRESEKVERYLNIARNKNKFKDAAGWIKDAVRYNRDKVKRAKFENEYYEKELDKVFKRLSEMKKVEQIGELERLVDIFKKVMKEEEVNQKLSLNAFKNGLSSNYFGQPSFLNVYYARNSIKEQQEKMKDDYIKPVLEDVRLDVALKNVTGIQDFSDFVESELDRDSISKEYNKLLQTINKKFIKRNKSLDDIREFLDNKVLHCSIWNQYLSNSQFTNKSNMGCEFTESVFIPLAVSLKKSKNFMWNGNISLPICNLLKLVLLAAPAGATEMNSGNAGFVNLDTSIEELYKQNQNLKNHIKNGKNPFEEVIYDIVSESSQKSKWMLSNILFVEFNAEYDSKSSKLSYFNIPQVVAKYFKKYGREELSKIWDEKFKESLVNLILYSKATKTEVYNFKKGKKDTVVVNNINSLINAKLRDVISSGVGVPYDAMRATVAKYKIEQIKKGCEKVDDKNINWAYNEGKRLKYYFEGKNSKGEKIQGRESRANKIPGLAYRLLNAVNAGNKKQFMDSLLRIYMGAGKEVPYILLNVIHEEEMEFETVAHAFLSGFIPKKEENQGEEVDSKLVEEVK
;
A
#
# COMPACT_ATOMS: atom_id res chain seq x y z
N MET A 1 11.24 -2.10 6.60
CA MET A 1 10.35 -3.22 6.22
C MET A 1 10.71 -4.52 6.95
N GLY A 2 11.89 -5.11 6.75
CA GLY A 2 12.31 -6.37 7.41
C GLY A 2 12.14 -6.37 8.93
N ILE A 3 12.66 -5.36 9.62
CA ILE A 3 12.53 -5.21 11.10
C ILE A 3 11.06 -5.14 11.53
N VAL A 4 10.22 -4.35 10.85
CA VAL A 4 8.78 -4.24 11.15
C VAL A 4 8.08 -5.60 10.96
N GLY A 5 8.46 -6.34 9.93
CA GLY A 5 7.93 -7.68 9.68
C GLY A 5 8.38 -8.68 10.73
N PHE A 6 9.64 -8.63 11.14
CA PHE A 6 10.18 -9.44 12.24
C PHE A 6 9.39 -9.20 13.53
N MET A 7 9.15 -7.94 13.88
CA MET A 7 8.31 -7.57 15.03
C MET A 7 6.86 -8.02 14.91
N ARG A 8 6.26 -7.99 13.72
CA ARG A 8 4.89 -8.49 13.51
C ARG A 8 4.79 -9.99 13.81
N ILE A 9 5.81 -10.74 13.39
CA ILE A 9 5.91 -12.18 13.66
C ILE A 9 6.08 -12.42 15.17
N LEU A 10 7.01 -11.71 15.82
CA LEU A 10 7.23 -11.86 17.27
C LEU A 10 5.99 -11.49 18.08
N LYS A 11 5.40 -10.31 17.85
CA LYS A 11 4.18 -9.86 18.55
C LYS A 11 2.97 -10.77 18.34
N LYS A 12 2.95 -11.50 17.22
CA LYS A 12 1.93 -12.51 17.00
C LYS A 12 2.20 -13.74 17.87
N ALA A 13 3.44 -14.19 17.92
CA ALA A 13 3.88 -15.34 18.73
C ALA A 13 3.84 -15.07 20.25
N GLU A 14 4.02 -13.83 20.72
CA GLU A 14 3.78 -13.43 22.13
C GLU A 14 2.42 -13.83 22.67
N LYS A 15 1.40 -13.84 21.82
CA LYS A 15 0.05 -14.22 22.24
C LYS A 15 -0.07 -15.70 22.61
N SER A 16 0.95 -16.52 22.35
CA SER A 16 0.83 -17.98 22.42
C SER A 16 2.10 -18.72 22.89
N TYR A 17 3.30 -18.16 22.73
CA TYR A 17 4.55 -18.91 22.89
C TYR A 17 5.70 -18.17 23.57
N ILE A 18 5.71 -16.84 23.54
CA ILE A 18 6.88 -16.05 23.89
C ILE A 18 6.68 -15.39 25.27
N GLU A 19 7.65 -15.55 26.17
CA GLU A 19 7.70 -14.89 27.47
C GLU A 19 8.02 -13.39 27.34
N GLU A 20 7.51 -12.59 28.30
CA GLU A 20 7.42 -11.12 28.26
C GLU A 20 8.79 -10.40 28.16
N ASP A 21 9.91 -11.09 28.43
CA ASP A 21 11.28 -10.52 28.46
C ASP A 21 12.24 -11.06 27.38
N SER A 22 11.77 -11.93 26.47
CA SER A 22 12.62 -12.61 25.47
C SER A 22 13.17 -11.70 24.35
N TYR A 23 12.60 -10.50 24.20
CA TYR A 23 13.14 -9.46 23.35
C TYR A 23 12.78 -8.07 23.91
N LYS A 24 13.62 -7.08 23.62
CA LYS A 24 13.45 -5.71 24.08
C LYS A 24 13.40 -4.74 22.92
N LEU A 25 12.34 -3.94 22.89
CA LEU A 25 12.20 -2.84 21.95
C LEU A 25 12.85 -1.58 22.51
N CYS A 26 13.99 -1.20 21.94
CA CYS A 26 14.66 0.05 22.26
C CYS A 26 14.33 1.10 21.19
N ALA A 27 14.74 2.36 21.44
CA ALA A 27 14.42 3.45 20.53
C ALA A 27 14.88 3.16 19.09
N ASN A 28 16.15 2.80 18.90
CA ASN A 28 16.77 2.66 17.58
C ASN A 28 17.21 1.22 17.24
N TYR A 29 16.95 0.25 18.11
CA TYR A 29 17.34 -1.14 17.90
C TYR A 29 16.35 -2.11 18.55
N LEU A 30 16.36 -3.34 18.05
CA LEU A 30 15.63 -4.47 18.61
C LEU A 30 16.67 -5.43 19.18
N GLU A 31 16.54 -5.76 20.46
CA GLU A 31 17.38 -6.74 21.14
C GLU A 31 16.61 -8.04 21.29
N VAL A 32 17.21 -9.16 20.94
CA VAL A 32 16.54 -10.47 20.90
C VAL A 32 17.47 -11.50 21.50
N ASP A 33 17.00 -12.31 22.44
CA ASP A 33 17.75 -13.46 22.91
C ASP A 33 17.89 -14.49 21.77
N SER A 34 19.10 -15.01 21.55
CA SER A 34 19.35 -15.97 20.47
C SER A 34 18.50 -17.25 20.57
N SER A 35 18.12 -17.67 21.78
CA SER A 35 17.25 -18.84 22.01
C SER A 35 15.86 -18.67 21.39
N LEU A 36 15.35 -17.43 21.31
CA LEU A 36 14.08 -17.13 20.64
C LEU A 36 14.14 -17.51 19.15
N LEU A 37 15.31 -17.41 18.51
CA LEU A 37 15.46 -17.74 17.10
C LEU A 37 15.27 -19.23 16.83
N GLU A 38 15.47 -20.12 17.82
CA GLU A 38 15.37 -21.58 17.62
C GLU A 38 13.98 -22.04 17.16
N ASN A 39 12.94 -21.30 17.56
CA ASN A 39 11.54 -21.53 17.23
C ASN A 39 11.00 -20.51 16.20
N PHE A 40 11.84 -19.63 15.68
CA PHE A 40 11.39 -18.56 14.77
C PHE A 40 10.76 -19.10 13.47
N SER A 41 11.17 -20.27 12.98
CA SER A 41 10.54 -20.90 11.81
C SER A 41 9.08 -21.28 12.09
N GLN A 42 8.76 -21.70 13.32
CA GLN A 42 7.38 -21.94 13.72
C GLN A 42 6.57 -20.64 13.69
N TYR A 43 7.06 -19.60 14.37
CA TYR A 43 6.40 -18.29 14.45
C TYR A 43 6.15 -17.69 13.06
N TYR A 44 7.14 -17.81 12.17
CA TYR A 44 7.05 -17.34 10.79
C TYR A 44 5.92 -18.04 10.03
N PHE A 45 5.87 -19.37 10.07
CA PHE A 45 4.86 -20.13 9.33
C PHE A 45 3.46 -19.89 9.89
N GLU A 46 3.30 -19.85 11.22
CA GLU A 46 2.00 -19.55 11.84
C GLU A 46 1.48 -18.16 11.44
N TYR A 47 2.35 -17.15 11.45
CA TYR A 47 1.99 -15.80 11.01
C TYR A 47 1.47 -15.81 9.56
N PHE A 48 2.21 -16.44 8.62
CA PHE A 48 1.81 -16.45 7.21
C PHE A 48 0.64 -17.38 6.90
N LEU A 49 0.47 -18.49 7.62
CA LEU A 49 -0.71 -19.35 7.48
C LEU A 49 -1.99 -18.63 7.91
N GLU A 50 -1.91 -17.75 8.91
CA GLU A 50 -3.04 -16.90 9.29
C GLU A 50 -3.30 -15.78 8.29
N GLU A 51 -2.26 -15.04 7.87
CA GLU A 51 -2.42 -13.95 6.91
C GLU A 51 -2.91 -14.44 5.53
N TYR A 52 -2.53 -15.65 5.12
CA TYR A 52 -2.97 -16.28 3.88
C TYR A 52 -4.08 -17.32 4.07
N ASN A 53 -4.81 -17.28 5.19
CA ASN A 53 -5.85 -18.25 5.53
C ASN A 53 -6.92 -18.34 4.43
N ILE A 54 -6.88 -19.42 3.65
CA ILE A 54 -7.74 -19.63 2.50
C ILE A 54 -9.19 -19.84 2.93
N HIS A 55 -9.42 -20.57 4.03
CA HIS A 55 -10.77 -20.75 4.56
C HIS A 55 -11.46 -19.41 4.81
N SER A 56 -10.84 -18.52 5.57
CA SER A 56 -11.41 -17.21 5.92
C SER A 56 -11.66 -16.38 4.65
N ARG A 57 -10.65 -16.24 3.79
CA ARG A 57 -10.74 -15.43 2.57
C ARG A 57 -11.83 -15.91 1.61
N GLU A 58 -11.88 -17.20 1.34
CA GLU A 58 -12.86 -17.74 0.38
C GLU A 58 -14.27 -17.80 0.99
N SER A 59 -14.40 -17.99 2.31
CA SER A 59 -15.68 -17.94 3.02
C SER A 59 -16.29 -16.55 2.98
N GLU A 60 -15.53 -15.50 3.31
CA GLU A 60 -16.00 -14.10 3.22
C GLU A 60 -16.44 -13.74 1.80
N LYS A 61 -15.67 -14.20 0.80
CA LYS A 61 -15.97 -13.97 -0.62
C LYS A 61 -17.30 -14.60 -1.04
N VAL A 62 -17.53 -15.88 -0.72
CA VAL A 62 -18.79 -16.55 -1.10
C VAL A 62 -19.97 -16.02 -0.29
N GLU A 63 -19.77 -15.62 0.98
CA GLU A 63 -20.81 -15.01 1.82
C GLU A 63 -21.26 -13.66 1.25
N ARG A 64 -20.32 -12.85 0.76
CA ARG A 64 -20.64 -11.59 0.07
C ARG A 64 -21.49 -11.84 -1.17
N TYR A 65 -21.13 -12.83 -1.98
CA TYR A 65 -21.93 -13.17 -3.18
C TYR A 65 -23.29 -13.74 -2.80
N LEU A 66 -23.36 -14.56 -1.75
CA LEU A 66 -24.61 -15.11 -1.23
C LEU A 66 -25.58 -14.00 -0.80
N ASN A 67 -25.08 -12.99 -0.10
CA ASN A 67 -25.87 -11.81 0.27
C ASN A 67 -26.40 -11.05 -0.97
N ILE A 68 -25.61 -10.95 -2.05
CA ILE A 68 -26.08 -10.36 -3.31
C ILE A 68 -27.14 -11.25 -3.98
N ALA A 69 -27.03 -12.57 -3.85
CA ALA A 69 -27.97 -13.52 -4.45
C ALA A 69 -29.40 -13.37 -3.89
N ARG A 70 -29.55 -12.82 -2.68
CA ARG A 70 -30.88 -12.53 -2.09
C ARG A 70 -31.68 -11.51 -2.90
N ASN A 71 -31.03 -10.70 -3.74
CA ASN A 71 -31.71 -9.81 -4.67
C ASN A 71 -32.16 -10.58 -5.92
N LYS A 72 -33.47 -10.54 -6.21
CA LYS A 72 -34.09 -11.25 -7.34
C LYS A 72 -33.41 -11.01 -8.69
N ASN A 73 -32.99 -9.77 -8.94
CA ASN A 73 -32.40 -9.36 -10.21
C ASN A 73 -30.92 -9.73 -10.34
N LYS A 74 -30.25 -10.10 -9.24
CA LYS A 74 -28.80 -10.41 -9.21
C LYS A 74 -28.48 -11.87 -8.88
N PHE A 75 -29.49 -12.69 -8.56
CA PHE A 75 -29.28 -14.09 -8.16
C PHE A 75 -28.45 -14.91 -9.14
N LYS A 76 -28.80 -14.88 -10.43
CA LYS A 76 -28.11 -15.68 -11.44
C LYS A 76 -26.62 -15.32 -11.55
N ASP A 77 -26.30 -14.03 -11.50
CA ASP A 77 -24.94 -13.54 -11.55
C ASP A 77 -24.17 -13.92 -10.28
N ALA A 78 -24.78 -13.73 -9.11
CA ALA A 78 -24.20 -14.09 -7.83
C ALA A 78 -23.94 -15.60 -7.68
N ALA A 79 -24.88 -16.44 -8.10
CA ALA A 79 -24.70 -17.89 -8.16
C ALA A 79 -23.57 -18.28 -9.12
N GLY A 80 -23.44 -17.56 -10.24
CA GLY A 80 -22.30 -17.68 -11.16
C GLY A 80 -20.97 -17.36 -10.49
N TRP A 81 -20.88 -16.25 -9.75
CA TRP A 81 -19.66 -15.87 -9.03
C TRP A 81 -19.28 -16.87 -7.93
N ILE A 82 -20.27 -17.42 -7.20
CA ILE A 82 -20.05 -18.49 -6.22
C ILE A 82 -19.51 -19.73 -6.93
N LYS A 83 -20.13 -20.14 -8.04
CA LYS A 83 -19.68 -21.29 -8.83
C LYS A 83 -18.24 -21.12 -9.32
N ASP A 84 -17.86 -19.94 -9.77
CA ASP A 84 -16.48 -19.66 -10.19
C ASP A 84 -15.49 -19.74 -9.01
N ALA A 85 -15.87 -19.24 -7.84
CA ALA A 85 -15.06 -19.35 -6.61
C ALA A 85 -14.88 -20.83 -6.19
N VAL A 86 -15.96 -21.62 -6.23
CA VAL A 86 -15.90 -23.06 -5.94
C VAL A 86 -15.03 -23.79 -6.96
N ARG A 87 -15.19 -23.51 -8.27
CA ARG A 87 -14.36 -24.10 -9.33
C ARG A 87 -12.88 -23.85 -9.09
N TYR A 88 -12.52 -22.60 -8.82
CA TYR A 88 -11.13 -22.21 -8.62
C TYR A 88 -10.47 -22.94 -7.44
N ASN A 89 -11.18 -23.09 -6.32
CA ASN A 89 -10.67 -23.80 -5.15
C ASN A 89 -10.71 -25.32 -5.32
N ARG A 90 -11.72 -25.86 -5.98
CA ARG A 90 -11.79 -27.28 -6.41
C ARG A 90 -10.56 -27.66 -7.23
N ASP A 91 -10.17 -26.84 -8.21
CA ASP A 91 -9.00 -27.13 -9.04
C ASP A 91 -7.69 -27.09 -8.23
N LYS A 92 -7.61 -26.27 -7.18
CA LYS A 92 -6.48 -26.27 -6.25
C LYS A 92 -6.44 -27.54 -5.40
N VAL A 93 -7.58 -27.99 -4.90
CA VAL A 93 -7.69 -29.25 -4.14
C VAL A 93 -7.24 -30.43 -4.99
N LYS A 94 -7.68 -30.51 -6.26
CA LYS A 94 -7.22 -31.53 -7.23
C LYS A 94 -5.70 -31.52 -7.42
N ARG A 95 -5.11 -30.32 -7.58
CA ARG A 95 -3.65 -30.18 -7.75
C ARG A 95 -2.85 -30.54 -6.49
N ALA A 96 -3.44 -30.35 -5.32
CA ALA A 96 -2.80 -30.66 -4.04
C ALA A 96 -2.67 -32.18 -3.80
N LYS A 97 -3.51 -33.00 -4.46
CA LYS A 97 -3.47 -34.48 -4.38
C LYS A 97 -3.48 -35.00 -2.93
N PHE A 98 -4.51 -34.63 -2.18
CA PHE A 98 -4.72 -35.15 -0.83
C PHE A 98 -4.96 -36.67 -0.88
N GLU A 99 -4.55 -37.37 0.17
CA GLU A 99 -4.82 -38.82 0.32
C GLU A 99 -6.32 -39.07 0.46
N ASN A 100 -7.02 -38.18 1.17
CA ASN A 100 -8.46 -38.25 1.34
C ASN A 100 -9.21 -37.69 0.12
N GLU A 101 -9.74 -38.57 -0.72
CA GLU A 101 -10.53 -38.22 -1.90
C GLU A 101 -11.88 -37.54 -1.57
N TYR A 102 -12.32 -37.54 -0.30
CA TYR A 102 -13.57 -36.94 0.15
C TYR A 102 -13.68 -35.47 -0.29
N TYR A 103 -12.63 -34.67 -0.06
CA TYR A 103 -12.67 -33.24 -0.35
C TYR A 103 -12.90 -32.94 -1.83
N GLU A 104 -12.20 -33.67 -2.70
CA GLU A 104 -12.38 -33.53 -4.15
C GLU A 104 -13.79 -33.95 -4.57
N LYS A 105 -14.27 -35.11 -4.10
CA LYS A 105 -15.59 -35.64 -4.44
C LYS A 105 -16.72 -34.70 -3.98
N GLU A 106 -16.62 -34.14 -2.78
CA GLU A 106 -17.63 -33.20 -2.27
C GLU A 106 -17.63 -31.88 -3.06
N LEU A 107 -16.45 -31.30 -3.35
CA LEU A 107 -16.39 -30.08 -4.17
C LEU A 107 -16.87 -30.31 -5.61
N ASP A 108 -16.63 -31.50 -6.18
CA ASP A 108 -17.17 -31.90 -7.48
C ASP A 108 -18.71 -31.95 -7.47
N LYS A 109 -19.32 -32.49 -6.40
CA LYS A 109 -20.78 -32.50 -6.23
C LYS A 109 -21.34 -31.08 -6.09
N VAL A 110 -20.73 -30.26 -5.23
CA VAL A 110 -21.14 -28.86 -5.03
C VAL A 110 -21.08 -28.09 -6.36
N PHE A 111 -19.97 -28.20 -7.10
CA PHE A 111 -19.81 -27.52 -8.39
C PHE A 111 -20.85 -27.95 -9.44
N LYS A 112 -21.15 -29.26 -9.52
CA LYS A 112 -22.19 -29.76 -10.42
C LYS A 112 -23.54 -29.16 -10.07
N ARG A 113 -23.92 -29.19 -8.80
CA ARG A 113 -25.23 -28.69 -8.35
C ARG A 113 -25.38 -27.18 -8.50
N LEU A 114 -24.31 -26.41 -8.28
CA LEU A 114 -24.29 -24.96 -8.54
C LEU A 114 -24.57 -24.60 -10.01
N SER A 115 -24.32 -25.52 -10.96
CA SER A 115 -24.62 -25.29 -12.38
C SER A 115 -26.12 -25.24 -12.70
N GLU A 116 -26.96 -25.71 -11.78
CA GLU A 116 -28.41 -25.79 -11.92
C GLU A 116 -29.13 -24.62 -11.24
N MET A 117 -28.39 -23.75 -10.54
CA MET A 117 -28.94 -22.58 -9.83
C MET A 117 -29.23 -21.45 -10.81
N LYS A 118 -30.52 -21.16 -11.05
CA LYS A 118 -30.98 -20.15 -12.01
C LYS A 118 -31.97 -19.14 -11.43
N LYS A 119 -32.71 -19.51 -10.38
CA LYS A 119 -33.78 -18.68 -9.82
C LYS A 119 -33.71 -18.57 -8.30
N VAL A 120 -34.25 -17.48 -7.78
CA VAL A 120 -34.10 -17.05 -6.37
C VAL A 120 -34.82 -17.97 -5.40
N GLU A 121 -35.84 -18.69 -5.86
CA GLU A 121 -36.52 -19.72 -5.07
C GLU A 121 -35.54 -20.84 -4.63
N GLN A 122 -34.39 -20.96 -5.29
CA GLN A 122 -33.32 -21.90 -4.95
C GLN A 122 -32.34 -21.35 -3.90
N ILE A 123 -32.59 -20.17 -3.30
CA ILE A 123 -31.67 -19.54 -2.35
C ILE A 123 -31.31 -20.45 -1.17
N GLY A 124 -32.29 -21.18 -0.60
CA GLY A 124 -32.02 -22.10 0.51
C GLY A 124 -31.19 -23.33 0.11
N GLU A 125 -31.18 -23.70 -1.18
CA GLU A 125 -30.25 -24.71 -1.68
C GLU A 125 -28.85 -24.11 -1.91
N LEU A 126 -28.77 -22.89 -2.44
CA LEU A 126 -27.52 -22.16 -2.59
C LEU A 126 -26.80 -21.96 -1.25
N GLU A 127 -27.54 -21.58 -0.19
CA GLU A 127 -27.01 -21.46 1.18
C GLU A 127 -26.40 -22.78 1.67
N ARG A 128 -27.10 -23.91 1.49
CA ARG A 128 -26.59 -25.25 1.85
C ARG A 128 -25.31 -25.61 1.08
N LEU A 129 -25.23 -25.29 -0.21
CA LEU A 129 -24.05 -25.55 -1.03
C LEU A 129 -22.85 -24.69 -0.59
N VAL A 130 -23.10 -23.43 -0.23
CA VAL A 130 -22.08 -22.54 0.33
C VAL A 130 -21.57 -23.07 1.68
N ASP A 131 -22.44 -23.59 2.54
CA ASP A 131 -22.03 -24.17 3.82
C ASP A 131 -21.18 -25.44 3.66
N ILE A 132 -21.52 -26.31 2.71
CA ILE A 132 -20.70 -27.49 2.40
C ILE A 132 -19.32 -27.06 1.91
N PHE A 133 -19.26 -26.08 0.99
CA PHE A 133 -18.00 -25.52 0.54
C PHE A 133 -17.17 -24.96 1.71
N LYS A 134 -17.77 -24.13 2.58
CA LYS A 134 -17.11 -23.55 3.76
C LYS A 134 -16.56 -24.62 4.70
N LYS A 135 -17.31 -25.71 4.92
CA LYS A 135 -16.86 -26.86 5.73
C LYS A 135 -15.62 -27.52 5.14
N VAL A 136 -15.64 -27.89 3.86
CA VAL A 136 -14.47 -28.50 3.19
C VAL A 136 -13.26 -27.57 3.26
N MET A 137 -13.45 -26.27 3.04
CA MET A 137 -12.34 -25.31 3.12
C MET A 137 -11.81 -25.13 4.54
N LYS A 138 -12.62 -25.40 5.58
CA LYS A 138 -12.23 -25.28 7.00
C LYS A 138 -11.37 -26.45 7.48
N GLU A 139 -11.52 -27.62 6.87
CA GLU A 139 -10.75 -28.81 7.23
C GLU A 139 -9.26 -28.49 7.29
N GLU A 140 -8.61 -28.88 8.38
CA GLU A 140 -7.26 -28.41 8.72
C GLU A 140 -6.26 -28.75 7.62
N GLU A 141 -6.29 -29.99 7.13
CA GLU A 141 -5.42 -30.48 6.05
C GLU A 141 -5.58 -29.65 4.76
N VAL A 142 -6.83 -29.34 4.39
CA VAL A 142 -7.15 -28.55 3.19
C VAL A 142 -6.69 -27.10 3.39
N ASN A 143 -7.09 -26.48 4.49
CA ASN A 143 -6.80 -25.07 4.75
C ASN A 143 -5.30 -24.83 4.87
N GLN A 144 -4.59 -25.65 5.65
CA GLN A 144 -3.15 -25.53 5.85
C GLN A 144 -2.39 -25.72 4.54
N LYS A 145 -2.69 -26.77 3.77
CA LYS A 145 -1.97 -27.03 2.50
C LYS A 145 -2.22 -25.92 1.48
N LEU A 146 -3.46 -25.46 1.32
CA LEU A 146 -3.78 -24.40 0.37
C LEU A 146 -3.23 -23.05 0.81
N SER A 147 -3.24 -22.74 2.11
CA SER A 147 -2.65 -21.51 2.67
C SER A 147 -1.13 -21.52 2.52
N LEU A 148 -0.47 -22.65 2.79
CA LEU A 148 0.96 -22.86 2.54
C LEU A 148 1.32 -22.59 1.08
N ASN A 149 0.58 -23.19 0.15
CA ASN A 149 0.82 -22.96 -1.28
C ASN A 149 0.59 -21.50 -1.67
N ALA A 150 -0.43 -20.84 -1.11
CA ALA A 150 -0.76 -19.46 -1.41
C ALA A 150 0.31 -18.49 -0.91
N PHE A 151 0.77 -18.62 0.33
CA PHE A 151 1.81 -17.73 0.85
C PHE A 151 3.14 -18.00 0.16
N LYS A 152 3.54 -19.26 -0.05
CA LYS A 152 4.77 -19.57 -0.79
C LYS A 152 4.77 -18.93 -2.16
N ASN A 153 3.66 -19.04 -2.89
CA ASN A 153 3.51 -18.41 -4.20
C ASN A 153 3.67 -16.89 -4.12
N GLY A 154 2.91 -16.22 -3.23
CA GLY A 154 2.98 -14.76 -3.09
C GLY A 154 4.36 -14.22 -2.68
N LEU A 155 5.08 -14.98 -1.84
CA LEU A 155 6.43 -14.65 -1.42
C LEU A 155 7.44 -14.85 -2.56
N SER A 156 7.35 -15.99 -3.26
CA SER A 156 8.25 -16.35 -4.37
C SER A 156 8.03 -15.54 -5.66
N SER A 157 6.89 -14.86 -5.79
CA SER A 157 6.61 -14.02 -6.95
C SER A 157 7.08 -12.58 -6.70
N ASN A 158 6.87 -12.06 -5.49
CA ASN A 158 6.96 -10.62 -5.22
C ASN A 158 8.14 -10.20 -4.33
N TYR A 159 8.75 -11.13 -3.59
CA TYR A 159 9.78 -10.80 -2.60
C TYR A 159 11.07 -11.57 -2.80
N PHE A 160 10.98 -12.85 -3.10
CA PHE A 160 12.10 -13.76 -3.17
C PHE A 160 12.01 -14.57 -4.45
N GLY A 161 13.13 -15.11 -4.95
CA GLY A 161 13.05 -16.12 -6.00
C GLY A 161 12.55 -17.47 -5.48
N GLN A 162 13.25 -18.53 -5.85
CA GLN A 162 12.95 -19.90 -5.37
C GLN A 162 14.04 -20.46 -4.42
N PRO A 163 14.54 -19.71 -3.41
CA PRO A 163 15.51 -20.23 -2.45
C PRO A 163 14.84 -21.14 -1.41
N SER A 164 15.62 -22.05 -0.82
CA SER A 164 15.21 -22.77 0.41
C SER A 164 13.80 -23.40 0.29
N PHE A 165 12.99 -23.29 1.36
CA PHE A 165 11.61 -23.78 1.46
C PHE A 165 10.66 -23.15 0.43
N LEU A 166 11.01 -22.04 -0.23
CA LEU A 166 10.21 -21.46 -1.32
C LEU A 166 10.39 -22.20 -2.65
N ASN A 167 11.39 -23.08 -2.76
CA ASN A 167 11.61 -23.85 -3.97
C ASN A 167 10.43 -24.80 -4.29
N VAL A 168 10.07 -24.88 -5.58
CA VAL A 168 8.98 -25.74 -6.08
C VAL A 168 9.26 -27.22 -5.83
N TYR A 169 10.54 -27.62 -5.79
CA TYR A 169 10.94 -28.99 -5.43
C TYR A 169 10.35 -29.41 -4.07
N TYR A 170 10.31 -28.50 -3.10
CA TYR A 170 9.76 -28.76 -1.77
C TYR A 170 8.25 -28.57 -1.70
N ALA A 171 7.51 -28.38 -2.79
CA ALA A 171 6.05 -28.17 -2.74
C ALA A 171 5.28 -29.34 -2.10
N ARG A 172 5.87 -30.54 -2.10
CA ARG A 172 5.29 -31.75 -1.50
C ARG A 172 5.46 -31.81 0.02
N ASN A 173 6.49 -31.17 0.56
CA ASN A 173 6.80 -31.19 1.98
C ASN A 173 5.61 -30.69 2.84
N SER A 174 5.44 -31.36 3.98
CA SER A 174 4.60 -30.96 5.10
C SER A 174 5.07 -29.64 5.71
N ILE A 175 4.23 -29.01 6.54
CA ILE A 175 4.61 -27.77 7.23
C ILE A 175 5.87 -27.96 8.08
N LYS A 176 5.97 -29.08 8.81
CA LYS A 176 7.13 -29.38 9.67
C LYS A 176 8.42 -29.48 8.85
N GLU A 177 8.41 -30.22 7.75
CA GLU A 177 9.56 -30.33 6.86
C GLU A 177 9.95 -28.98 6.21
N GLN A 178 8.98 -28.09 5.97
CA GLN A 178 9.26 -26.74 5.47
C GLN A 178 9.87 -25.85 6.56
N GLN A 179 9.39 -25.95 7.80
CA GLN A 179 9.92 -25.25 8.95
C GLN A 179 11.35 -25.68 9.26
N GLU A 180 11.64 -26.99 9.20
CA GLU A 180 12.99 -27.54 9.32
C GLU A 180 13.89 -27.00 8.20
N LYS A 181 13.41 -27.00 6.95
CA LYS A 181 14.19 -26.46 5.83
C LYS A 181 14.50 -24.97 6.00
N MET A 182 13.54 -24.18 6.47
CA MET A 182 13.78 -22.77 6.82
C MET A 182 14.78 -22.63 7.97
N LYS A 183 14.66 -23.47 9.01
CA LYS A 183 15.56 -23.45 10.16
C LYS A 183 17.00 -23.71 9.74
N ASP A 184 17.23 -24.71 8.90
CA ASP A 184 18.56 -25.03 8.38
C ASP A 184 19.17 -23.92 7.52
N ASP A 185 18.37 -23.28 6.67
CA ASP A 185 18.90 -22.33 5.67
C ASP A 185 19.01 -20.89 6.20
N TYR A 186 18.16 -20.47 7.18
CA TYR A 186 18.08 -19.07 7.62
C TYR A 186 18.34 -18.86 9.12
N ILE A 187 18.03 -19.82 9.99
CA ILE A 187 18.12 -19.64 11.45
C ILE A 187 19.45 -20.17 11.97
N LYS A 188 19.75 -21.43 11.65
CA LYS A 188 20.96 -22.11 12.09
C LYS A 188 22.25 -21.33 11.75
N PRO A 189 22.41 -20.74 10.55
CA PRO A 189 23.59 -19.94 10.25
C PRO A 189 23.72 -18.67 11.12
N VAL A 190 22.61 -18.07 11.55
CA VAL A 190 22.63 -16.91 12.46
C VAL A 190 23.06 -17.34 13.86
N LEU A 191 22.54 -18.47 14.35
CA LEU A 191 22.94 -19.02 15.66
C LEU A 191 24.43 -19.43 15.69
N GLU A 192 24.95 -19.95 14.58
CA GLU A 192 26.38 -20.23 14.39
C GLU A 192 27.22 -18.96 14.46
N ASP A 193 26.82 -17.90 13.73
CA ASP A 193 27.50 -16.60 13.77
C ASP A 193 27.52 -16.02 15.20
N VAL A 194 26.40 -16.13 15.93
CA VAL A 194 26.30 -15.70 17.34
C VAL A 194 27.25 -16.48 18.25
N ARG A 195 27.30 -17.82 18.13
CA ARG A 195 28.21 -18.64 18.95
C ARG A 195 29.67 -18.27 18.72
N LEU A 196 30.07 -18.03 17.47
CA LEU A 196 31.43 -17.60 17.14
C LEU A 196 31.75 -16.22 17.73
N ASP A 197 30.83 -15.25 17.60
CA ASP A 197 31.02 -13.89 18.15
C ASP A 197 31.12 -13.91 19.69
N VAL A 198 30.27 -14.69 20.36
CA VAL A 198 30.32 -14.89 21.81
C VAL A 198 31.64 -15.53 22.24
N ALA A 199 32.12 -16.56 21.52
CA ALA A 199 33.41 -17.19 21.79
C ALA A 199 34.56 -16.18 21.64
N LEU A 200 34.60 -15.41 20.55
CA LEU A 200 35.67 -14.42 20.31
C LEU A 200 35.73 -13.30 21.36
N LYS A 201 34.59 -12.96 21.98
CA LYS A 201 34.47 -11.94 23.03
C LYS A 201 34.82 -12.45 24.42
N ASN A 202 34.39 -13.66 24.76
CA ASN A 202 34.49 -14.18 26.12
C ASN A 202 35.80 -14.94 26.38
N VAL A 203 36.47 -15.41 25.34
CA VAL A 203 37.66 -16.22 25.47
C VAL A 203 38.87 -15.37 25.89
N THR A 204 39.60 -15.84 26.90
CA THR A 204 40.78 -15.15 27.46
C THR A 204 42.11 -15.61 26.84
N GLY A 205 42.15 -16.80 26.25
CA GLY A 205 43.36 -17.38 25.65
C GLY A 205 43.09 -18.27 24.43
N ILE A 206 44.14 -18.56 23.66
CA ILE A 206 44.03 -19.37 22.43
C ILE A 206 43.54 -20.80 22.69
N GLN A 207 43.82 -21.37 23.87
CA GLN A 207 43.42 -22.73 24.21
C GLN A 207 41.90 -22.84 24.35
N ASP A 208 41.27 -21.99 25.14
CA ASP A 208 39.81 -21.88 25.26
C ASP A 208 39.11 -21.77 23.89
N PHE A 209 39.71 -21.00 22.96
CA PHE A 209 39.17 -20.85 21.61
C PHE A 209 39.40 -22.10 20.76
N SER A 210 40.52 -22.79 20.95
CA SER A 210 40.79 -24.09 20.33
C SER A 210 39.75 -25.12 20.74
N ASP A 211 39.47 -25.21 22.05
CA ASP A 211 38.48 -26.13 22.62
C ASP A 211 37.07 -25.83 22.06
N PHE A 212 36.71 -24.55 21.94
CA PHE A 212 35.49 -24.12 21.27
C PHE A 212 35.44 -24.61 19.80
N VAL A 213 36.49 -24.38 19.02
CA VAL A 213 36.54 -24.77 17.60
C VAL A 213 36.43 -26.28 17.43
N GLU A 214 37.09 -27.07 18.29
CA GLU A 214 36.97 -28.53 18.29
C GLU A 214 35.54 -28.97 18.62
N SER A 215 34.95 -28.42 19.68
CA SER A 215 33.58 -28.74 20.08
C SER A 215 32.53 -28.43 19.00
N GLU A 216 32.69 -27.33 18.26
CA GLU A 216 31.77 -26.97 17.18
C GLU A 216 32.00 -27.83 15.93
N LEU A 217 33.23 -28.27 15.65
CA LEU A 217 33.53 -29.18 14.54
C LEU A 217 32.99 -30.60 14.78
N ASP A 218 32.86 -31.01 16.05
CA ASP A 218 32.30 -32.30 16.45
C ASP A 218 30.78 -32.32 16.54
N ARG A 219 30.09 -31.17 16.45
CA ARG A 219 28.61 -31.14 16.40
C ARG A 219 28.09 -31.86 15.17
N ASP A 220 27.08 -32.71 15.38
CA ASP A 220 26.40 -33.50 14.35
C ASP A 220 25.87 -32.69 13.17
N SER A 221 25.55 -31.41 13.38
CA SER A 221 24.88 -30.58 12.37
C SER A 221 25.28 -29.12 12.51
N ILE A 222 26.31 -28.71 11.76
CA ILE A 222 26.65 -27.31 11.46
C ILE A 222 26.56 -27.01 9.95
N SER A 223 26.42 -25.74 9.57
CA SER A 223 26.37 -25.35 8.16
C SER A 223 27.70 -25.60 7.46
N LYS A 224 27.66 -25.82 6.15
CA LYS A 224 28.87 -26.13 5.36
C LYS A 224 29.84 -24.96 5.35
N GLU A 225 29.30 -23.74 5.27
CA GLU A 225 30.03 -22.49 5.26
C GLU A 225 30.74 -22.27 6.61
N TYR A 226 30.03 -22.46 7.72
CA TYR A 226 30.59 -22.36 9.07
C TYR A 226 31.66 -23.42 9.34
N ASN A 227 31.40 -24.67 8.96
CA ASN A 227 32.37 -25.75 9.07
C ASN A 227 33.67 -25.42 8.32
N LYS A 228 33.58 -24.93 7.07
CA LYS A 228 34.77 -24.53 6.29
C LYS A 228 35.53 -23.35 6.91
N LEU A 229 34.83 -22.38 7.50
CA LEU A 229 35.46 -21.29 8.24
C LEU A 229 36.25 -21.84 9.43
N LEU A 230 35.61 -22.64 10.29
CA LEU A 230 36.24 -23.25 11.46
C LEU A 230 37.41 -24.16 11.09
N GLN A 231 37.28 -24.98 10.04
CA GLN A 231 38.40 -25.79 9.53
C GLN A 231 39.56 -24.93 9.03
N THR A 232 39.28 -23.77 8.42
CA THR A 232 40.32 -22.83 7.96
C THR A 232 41.04 -22.22 9.16
N ILE A 233 40.30 -21.79 10.18
CA ILE A 233 40.84 -21.29 11.44
C ILE A 233 41.72 -22.36 12.10
N ASN A 234 41.19 -23.57 12.26
CA ASN A 234 41.90 -24.69 12.88
C ASN A 234 43.22 -25.01 12.14
N LYS A 235 43.17 -25.17 10.81
CA LYS A 235 44.35 -25.56 10.01
C LYS A 235 45.39 -24.44 9.87
N LYS A 236 44.98 -23.18 9.71
CA LYS A 236 45.89 -22.07 9.41
C LYS A 236 46.42 -21.36 10.65
N PHE A 237 45.70 -21.42 11.77
CA PHE A 237 46.03 -20.65 12.97
C PHE A 237 46.28 -21.56 14.17
N ILE A 238 45.28 -22.32 14.61
CA ILE A 238 45.36 -23.16 15.83
C ILE A 238 46.49 -24.19 15.71
N LYS A 239 46.48 -25.04 14.67
CA LYS A 239 47.53 -26.04 14.44
C LYS A 239 48.92 -25.47 14.15
N ARG A 240 49.01 -24.16 13.92
CA ARG A 240 50.27 -23.44 13.69
C ARG A 240 50.68 -22.57 14.89
N ASN A 241 50.04 -22.77 16.04
CA ASN A 241 50.30 -22.04 17.29
C ASN A 241 50.26 -20.50 17.10
N LYS A 242 49.33 -20.03 16.26
CA LYS A 242 49.09 -18.59 16.08
C LYS A 242 48.30 -18.02 17.25
N SER A 243 48.46 -16.72 17.48
CA SER A 243 47.79 -16.00 18.57
C SER A 243 46.30 -15.79 18.26
N LEU A 244 45.53 -15.46 19.31
CA LEU A 244 44.13 -15.06 19.15
C LEU A 244 44.01 -13.77 18.31
N ASP A 245 44.97 -12.87 18.41
CA ASP A 245 45.00 -11.62 17.64
C ASP A 245 45.26 -11.88 16.15
N ASP A 246 46.08 -12.88 15.80
CA ASP A 246 46.24 -13.32 14.39
C ASP A 246 44.90 -13.81 13.80
N ILE A 247 44.07 -14.48 14.61
CA ILE A 247 42.74 -14.96 14.20
C ILE A 247 41.78 -13.77 14.03
N ARG A 248 41.77 -12.83 14.98
CA ARG A 248 40.97 -11.60 14.88
C ARG A 248 41.35 -10.80 13.64
N GLU A 249 42.64 -10.59 13.39
CA GLU A 249 43.13 -9.89 12.20
C GLU A 249 42.72 -10.60 10.90
N PHE A 250 42.74 -11.95 10.90
CA PHE A 250 42.24 -12.72 9.76
C PHE A 250 40.75 -12.51 9.52
N LEU A 251 39.93 -12.54 10.57
CA LEU A 251 38.50 -12.32 10.46
C LEU A 251 38.19 -10.89 9.98
N ASP A 252 38.87 -9.88 10.54
CA ASP A 252 38.61 -8.47 10.23
C ASP A 252 39.10 -8.04 8.84
N ASN A 253 40.21 -8.61 8.34
CA ASN A 253 40.87 -8.11 7.14
C ASN A 253 40.88 -9.09 5.96
N LYS A 254 40.65 -10.39 6.19
CA LYS A 254 40.72 -11.43 5.15
C LYS A 254 39.40 -12.16 4.94
N VAL A 255 38.44 -12.02 5.85
CA VAL A 255 37.07 -12.46 5.65
C VAL A 255 36.24 -11.31 5.10
N LEU A 256 35.36 -11.61 4.15
CA LEU A 256 34.43 -10.66 3.57
C LEU A 256 33.41 -10.29 4.64
N HIS A 257 33.13 -9.01 4.75
CA HIS A 257 32.10 -8.48 5.63
C HIS A 257 30.80 -8.25 4.86
N CYS A 258 29.71 -8.12 5.59
CA CYS A 258 28.41 -7.76 5.02
C CYS A 258 28.44 -6.34 4.46
N SER A 259 28.00 -6.18 3.22
CA SER A 259 27.99 -4.89 2.52
C SER A 259 27.08 -3.84 3.16
N ILE A 260 26.07 -4.27 3.92
CA ILE A 260 25.11 -3.37 4.60
C ILE A 260 25.51 -3.14 6.06
N TRP A 261 25.93 -4.20 6.75
CA TRP A 261 26.31 -4.16 8.17
C TRP A 261 27.73 -4.67 8.32
N ASN A 262 28.69 -3.79 8.03
CA ASN A 262 30.11 -4.13 7.94
C ASN A 262 30.68 -4.79 9.20
N GLN A 263 30.05 -4.61 10.36
CA GLN A 263 30.45 -5.29 11.60
C GLN A 263 30.21 -6.81 11.58
N TYR A 264 29.37 -7.32 10.68
CA TYR A 264 29.07 -8.75 10.59
C TYR A 264 29.81 -9.40 9.42
N LEU A 265 30.30 -10.61 9.65
CA LEU A 265 30.95 -11.42 8.64
C LEU A 265 29.94 -11.87 7.57
N SER A 266 30.42 -11.94 6.33
CA SER A 266 29.79 -12.64 5.24
C SER A 266 30.57 -13.92 4.95
N ASN A 267 29.97 -15.07 5.27
CA ASN A 267 30.58 -16.35 4.95
C ASN A 267 30.52 -16.70 3.44
N SER A 268 30.31 -15.72 2.55
CA SER A 268 30.13 -15.90 1.11
C SER A 268 31.35 -16.53 0.42
N GLN A 269 32.56 -16.20 0.85
CA GLN A 269 33.80 -16.79 0.33
C GLN A 269 33.98 -18.28 0.62
N PHE A 270 33.23 -18.82 1.60
CA PHE A 270 33.26 -20.23 1.95
C PHE A 270 32.17 -21.03 1.21
N THR A 271 31.36 -20.36 0.38
CA THR A 271 30.38 -21.01 -0.49
C THR A 271 31.06 -21.64 -1.71
N ASN A 272 30.45 -22.69 -2.27
CA ASN A 272 30.90 -23.21 -3.57
C ASN A 272 30.50 -22.19 -4.67
N LYS A 273 31.31 -22.05 -5.74
CA LYS A 273 31.12 -21.10 -6.86
C LYS A 273 29.71 -21.10 -7.53
N SER A 274 28.86 -22.05 -7.20
CA SER A 274 27.47 -22.17 -7.67
C SER A 274 26.40 -21.66 -6.68
N ASN A 275 26.73 -21.38 -5.41
CA ASN A 275 25.75 -20.99 -4.38
C ASN A 275 25.83 -19.48 -4.09
N MET A 276 25.01 -18.70 -4.80
CA MET A 276 24.80 -17.26 -4.59
C MET A 276 24.12 -16.90 -3.24
N GLY A 277 24.00 -17.85 -2.30
CA GLY A 277 23.21 -17.70 -1.07
C GLY A 277 23.75 -16.70 -0.05
N CYS A 278 24.95 -16.14 -0.26
CA CYS A 278 25.52 -15.08 0.59
C CYS A 278 25.86 -13.80 -0.20
N GLU A 279 25.38 -13.68 -1.44
CA GLU A 279 25.47 -12.47 -2.24
C GLU A 279 24.08 -11.85 -2.36
N PHE A 280 23.99 -10.51 -2.35
CA PHE A 280 22.72 -9.83 -2.52
C PHE A 280 22.25 -9.94 -3.99
N THR A 281 21.29 -10.83 -4.23
CA THR A 281 20.77 -11.16 -5.57
C THR A 281 19.26 -11.28 -5.57
N GLU A 282 18.66 -11.42 -6.76
CA GLU A 282 17.21 -11.62 -6.96
C GLU A 282 16.66 -12.82 -6.17
N SER A 283 17.50 -13.83 -5.85
CA SER A 283 17.06 -14.93 -4.99
C SER A 283 16.85 -14.51 -3.53
N VAL A 284 17.53 -13.46 -3.07
CA VAL A 284 17.49 -12.97 -1.68
C VAL A 284 16.41 -11.91 -1.48
N PHE A 285 16.25 -10.97 -2.42
CA PHE A 285 15.22 -9.94 -2.32
C PHE A 285 14.97 -9.28 -3.68
N ILE A 286 13.97 -9.75 -4.43
CA ILE A 286 13.67 -9.29 -5.80
C ILE A 286 13.48 -7.76 -5.88
N PRO A 287 12.73 -7.09 -4.98
CA PRO A 287 12.35 -5.70 -5.21
C PRO A 287 13.49 -4.71 -5.43
N LEU A 288 14.69 -5.01 -4.89
CA LEU A 288 15.87 -4.16 -4.96
C LEU A 288 17.10 -4.84 -5.58
N ALA A 289 17.04 -6.14 -5.86
CA ALA A 289 18.20 -6.87 -6.35
C ALA A 289 18.24 -6.95 -7.87
N VAL A 290 19.44 -7.22 -8.39
CA VAL A 290 19.70 -7.42 -9.81
C VAL A 290 20.53 -8.69 -10.04
N SER A 291 20.46 -9.23 -11.24
CA SER A 291 21.34 -10.33 -11.66
C SER A 291 22.79 -9.87 -11.76
N LEU A 292 23.58 -10.05 -10.71
CA LEU A 292 24.98 -9.57 -10.60
C LEU A 292 25.85 -9.91 -11.82
N LYS A 293 25.74 -11.13 -12.36
CA LYS A 293 26.53 -11.56 -13.53
C LYS A 293 26.05 -10.93 -14.84
N LYS A 294 24.75 -10.71 -15.01
CA LYS A 294 24.16 -10.19 -16.25
C LYS A 294 24.09 -8.67 -16.29
N SER A 295 24.08 -8.04 -15.13
CA SER A 295 23.88 -6.60 -14.93
C SER A 295 25.15 -5.94 -14.40
N LYS A 296 26.34 -6.40 -14.83
CA LYS A 296 27.64 -5.90 -14.35
C LYS A 296 27.79 -4.38 -14.52
N ASN A 297 27.19 -3.82 -15.57
CA ASN A 297 27.17 -2.38 -15.86
C ASN A 297 26.36 -1.55 -14.83
N PHE A 298 25.48 -2.18 -14.05
CA PHE A 298 24.77 -1.51 -12.94
C PHE A 298 25.57 -1.52 -11.63
N MET A 299 26.72 -2.20 -11.60
CA MET A 299 27.55 -2.33 -10.41
C MET A 299 28.67 -1.30 -10.40
N TRP A 300 29.01 -0.80 -9.21
CA TRP A 300 30.11 0.14 -9.02
C TRP A 300 31.43 -0.45 -9.54
N ASN A 301 32.04 0.20 -10.53
CA ASN A 301 33.25 -0.27 -11.24
C ASN A 301 33.15 -1.71 -11.80
N GLY A 302 31.94 -2.20 -12.04
CA GLY A 302 31.71 -3.58 -12.47
C GLY A 302 32.06 -4.63 -11.42
N ASN A 303 32.20 -4.26 -10.14
CA ASN A 303 32.39 -5.22 -9.06
C ASN A 303 31.07 -5.93 -8.76
N ILE A 304 31.01 -7.22 -9.06
CA ILE A 304 29.81 -8.04 -8.88
C ILE A 304 29.70 -8.66 -7.48
N SER A 305 30.61 -8.35 -6.56
CA SER A 305 30.57 -8.85 -5.19
C SER A 305 29.75 -7.90 -4.30
N LEU A 306 28.64 -8.41 -3.77
CA LEU A 306 27.78 -7.79 -2.77
C LEU A 306 27.52 -8.79 -1.63
N PRO A 307 28.54 -9.14 -0.85
CA PRO A 307 28.42 -10.08 0.26
C PRO A 307 27.40 -9.59 1.31
N ILE A 308 26.61 -10.50 1.87
CA ILE A 308 25.63 -10.23 2.93
C ILE A 308 25.71 -11.25 4.07
N CYS A 309 25.53 -10.79 5.31
CA CYS A 309 25.52 -11.67 6.49
C CYS A 309 24.22 -12.48 6.60
N ASN A 310 24.25 -13.55 7.39
CA ASN A 310 23.08 -14.40 7.64
C ASN A 310 21.97 -13.65 8.39
N LEU A 311 22.33 -12.76 9.32
CA LEU A 311 21.35 -11.96 10.06
C LEU A 311 20.53 -11.06 9.11
N LEU A 312 21.18 -10.41 8.15
CA LEU A 312 20.48 -9.59 7.15
C LEU A 312 19.52 -10.43 6.30
N LYS A 313 19.93 -11.64 5.90
CA LYS A 313 19.05 -12.56 5.15
C LYS A 313 17.81 -12.91 5.95
N LEU A 314 17.96 -13.22 7.23
CA LEU A 314 16.83 -13.52 8.12
C LEU A 314 15.90 -12.29 8.28
N VAL A 315 16.45 -11.09 8.45
CA VAL A 315 15.65 -9.86 8.54
C VAL A 315 14.93 -9.54 7.24
N LEU A 316 15.57 -9.76 6.08
CA LEU A 316 14.94 -9.60 4.77
C LEU A 316 13.85 -10.64 4.52
N LEU A 317 14.03 -11.87 5.00
CA LEU A 317 13.00 -12.92 4.92
C LEU A 317 11.70 -12.48 5.60
N ALA A 318 11.78 -11.66 6.65
CA ALA A 318 10.63 -11.10 7.33
C ALA A 318 10.00 -9.88 6.63
N ALA A 319 10.61 -9.33 5.58
CA ALA A 319 10.10 -8.14 4.88
C ALA A 319 8.65 -8.25 4.36
N PRO A 320 8.17 -9.38 3.81
CA PRO A 320 6.78 -9.50 3.37
C PRO A 320 5.78 -9.28 4.52
N ALA A 321 6.12 -9.73 5.73
CA ALA A 321 5.28 -9.51 6.91
C ALA A 321 5.22 -8.03 7.28
N GLY A 322 6.26 -7.25 6.97
CA GLY A 322 6.36 -5.83 7.29
C GLY A 322 5.65 -4.91 6.29
N ALA A 323 5.43 -5.39 5.06
CA ALA A 323 4.66 -4.67 4.05
C ALA A 323 3.15 -4.85 4.25
N THR A 324 2.37 -4.10 3.51
CA THR A 324 0.90 -4.14 3.54
C THR A 324 0.36 -4.23 2.12
N GLU A 325 -0.52 -5.19 1.83
CA GLU A 325 -1.14 -5.31 0.51
C GLU A 325 -2.13 -4.15 0.28
N MET A 326 -1.87 -3.33 -0.73
CA MET A 326 -2.67 -2.18 -1.12
C MET A 326 -3.85 -2.60 -2.01
N ASN A 327 -4.89 -1.78 -2.12
CA ASN A 327 -6.04 -2.03 -3.02
C ASN A 327 -5.64 -2.18 -4.51
N SER A 328 -4.48 -1.64 -4.89
CA SER A 328 -3.88 -1.79 -6.22
C SER A 328 -3.29 -3.18 -6.50
N GLY A 329 -3.15 -4.03 -5.48
CA GLY A 329 -2.41 -5.29 -5.52
C GLY A 329 -0.90 -5.12 -5.30
N ASN A 330 -0.42 -3.89 -5.08
CA ASN A 330 0.99 -3.62 -4.78
C ASN A 330 1.26 -3.72 -3.27
N ALA A 331 2.52 -3.93 -2.90
CA ALA A 331 2.98 -3.90 -1.51
C ALA A 331 3.33 -2.46 -1.08
N GLY A 332 2.64 -1.96 -0.05
CA GLY A 332 2.83 -0.65 0.57
C GLY A 332 3.63 -0.70 1.87
N PHE A 333 4.46 0.29 2.11
CA PHE A 333 5.23 0.48 3.33
C PHE A 333 5.46 1.96 3.61
N VAL A 334 5.41 2.36 4.88
CA VAL A 334 5.71 3.73 5.31
C VAL A 334 7.03 3.72 6.07
N ASN A 335 8.02 4.43 5.54
CA ASN A 335 9.32 4.60 6.19
C ASN A 335 9.41 6.00 6.82
N LEU A 336 9.87 6.03 8.07
CA LEU A 336 9.98 7.22 8.89
C LEU A 336 11.32 7.20 9.62
N ASP A 337 11.94 8.37 9.74
CA ASP A 337 13.13 8.59 10.57
C ASP A 337 12.71 8.79 12.04
N THR A 338 12.45 7.68 12.74
CA THR A 338 11.88 7.65 14.10
C THR A 338 12.25 6.34 14.80
N SER A 339 11.85 6.19 16.06
CA SER A 339 12.02 4.94 16.79
C SER A 339 11.34 3.74 16.11
N ILE A 340 11.85 2.54 16.37
CA ILE A 340 11.30 1.30 15.81
C ILE A 340 9.83 1.10 16.23
N GLU A 341 9.48 1.46 17.46
CA GLU A 341 8.11 1.39 17.97
C GLU A 341 7.14 2.25 17.14
N GLU A 342 7.52 3.50 16.89
CA GLU A 342 6.72 4.42 16.08
C GLU A 342 6.63 3.93 14.64
N LEU A 343 7.74 3.46 14.06
CA LEU A 343 7.75 2.90 12.71
C LEU A 343 6.81 1.69 12.59
N TYR A 344 6.81 0.81 13.59
CA TYR A 344 5.88 -0.31 13.67
C TYR A 344 4.44 0.18 13.76
N LYS A 345 4.14 1.11 14.69
CA LYS A 345 2.79 1.67 14.91
C LYS A 345 2.21 2.27 13.63
N GLN A 346 2.96 3.11 12.92
CA GLN A 346 2.47 3.76 11.70
C GLN A 346 2.20 2.75 10.57
N ASN A 347 3.01 1.68 10.47
CA ASN A 347 2.72 0.61 9.52
C ASN A 347 1.52 -0.28 9.95
N GLN A 348 1.21 -0.38 11.25
CA GLN A 348 -0.05 -1.00 11.69
C GLN A 348 -1.26 -0.14 11.33
N ASN A 349 -1.15 1.18 11.52
CA ASN A 349 -2.19 2.12 11.11
C ASN A 349 -2.47 2.01 9.61
N LEU A 350 -1.43 1.97 8.76
CA LEU A 350 -1.57 1.72 7.33
C LEU A 350 -2.39 0.44 7.04
N LYS A 351 -2.03 -0.68 7.70
CA LYS A 351 -2.75 -1.96 7.54
C LYS A 351 -4.22 -1.87 7.96
N ASN A 352 -4.52 -1.13 9.03
CA ASN A 352 -5.89 -0.94 9.52
C ASN A 352 -6.72 -0.05 8.60
N HIS A 353 -6.14 1.03 8.06
CA HIS A 353 -6.85 1.95 7.17
C HIS A 353 -7.27 1.30 5.85
N ILE A 354 -6.43 0.41 5.30
CA ILE A 354 -6.78 -0.36 4.11
C ILE A 354 -7.97 -1.28 4.37
N LYS A 355 -8.00 -1.97 5.52
CA LYS A 355 -9.12 -2.84 5.91
C LYS A 355 -10.44 -2.07 6.04
N ASN A 356 -10.38 -0.81 6.46
CA ASN A 356 -11.55 0.05 6.64
C ASN A 356 -12.05 0.68 5.32
N GLY A 357 -11.43 0.39 4.17
CA GLY A 357 -11.87 0.87 2.85
C GLY A 357 -11.69 2.38 2.63
N LYS A 358 -10.96 3.07 3.51
CA LYS A 358 -10.64 4.48 3.38
C LYS A 358 -9.44 4.67 2.45
N ASN A 359 -9.20 5.89 1.98
CA ASN A 359 -7.94 6.22 1.30
C ASN A 359 -6.78 6.05 2.32
N PRO A 360 -5.92 5.03 2.16
CA PRO A 360 -4.93 4.69 3.18
C PRO A 360 -3.82 5.74 3.26
N PHE A 361 -3.54 6.44 2.16
CA PHE A 361 -2.53 7.49 2.13
C PHE A 361 -2.98 8.71 2.92
N GLU A 362 -4.22 9.16 2.71
CA GLU A 362 -4.80 10.29 3.44
C GLU A 362 -4.80 10.03 4.94
N GLU A 363 -5.28 8.86 5.37
CA GLU A 363 -5.43 8.53 6.79
C GLU A 363 -4.07 8.34 7.49
N VAL A 364 -3.11 7.66 6.86
CA VAL A 364 -1.75 7.55 7.42
C VAL A 364 -1.10 8.91 7.59
N ILE A 365 -1.30 9.83 6.64
CA ILE A 365 -0.78 11.19 6.77
C ILE A 365 -1.44 11.89 7.95
N TYR A 366 -2.75 11.76 8.12
CA TYR A 366 -3.42 12.33 9.28
C TYR A 366 -2.89 11.75 10.59
N ASP A 367 -2.63 10.45 10.68
CA ASP A 367 -2.09 9.84 11.89
C ASP A 367 -0.71 10.41 12.22
N ILE A 368 0.21 10.39 11.25
CA ILE A 368 1.57 10.92 11.43
C ILE A 368 1.52 12.41 11.83
N VAL A 369 0.67 13.18 11.14
CA VAL A 369 0.61 14.63 11.30
C VAL A 369 -0.12 15.05 12.58
N SER A 370 -1.14 14.31 13.02
CA SER A 370 -1.88 14.58 14.26
C SER A 370 -1.07 14.21 15.50
N GLU A 371 -0.33 13.11 15.46
CA GLU A 371 0.57 12.68 16.53
C GLU A 371 1.83 13.57 16.63
N SER A 372 2.19 14.27 15.55
CA SER A 372 3.33 15.20 15.49
C SER A 372 3.15 16.54 16.22
N SER A 373 2.21 16.68 17.16
CA SER A 373 2.03 17.94 17.90
C SER A 373 3.30 18.37 18.65
N GLN A 374 4.18 17.42 19.00
CA GLN A 374 5.53 17.68 19.55
C GLN A 374 6.70 17.27 18.65
N LYS A 375 6.48 16.48 17.59
CA LYS A 375 7.55 15.93 16.75
C LYS A 375 7.95 16.91 15.64
N SER A 376 9.25 17.23 15.59
CA SER A 376 9.88 18.27 14.78
C SER A 376 9.43 18.32 13.31
N LYS A 377 9.37 19.55 12.74
CA LYS A 377 9.20 19.83 11.30
C LYS A 377 10.04 18.93 10.38
N TRP A 378 11.14 18.38 10.90
CA TRP A 378 12.05 17.42 10.26
C TRP A 378 11.40 16.05 9.97
N MET A 379 10.62 15.47 10.90
CA MET A 379 9.96 14.17 10.67
C MET A 379 8.95 14.24 9.54
N LEU A 380 8.23 15.37 9.42
CA LEU A 380 7.28 15.60 8.33
C LEU A 380 7.95 15.73 6.95
N SER A 381 9.26 16.02 6.90
CA SER A 381 10.02 16.12 5.65
C SER A 381 10.60 14.77 5.19
N ASN A 382 10.63 13.76 6.08
CA ASN A 382 11.28 12.46 5.87
C ASN A 382 10.30 11.30 5.83
N ILE A 383 9.01 11.56 5.58
CA ILE A 383 8.01 10.50 5.35
C ILE A 383 8.21 9.96 3.94
N LEU A 384 8.72 8.75 3.84
CA LEU A 384 8.89 8.03 2.58
C LEU A 384 7.80 6.95 2.48
N PHE A 385 6.85 7.16 1.59
CA PHE A 385 5.92 6.10 1.21
C PHE A 385 6.53 5.27 0.09
N VAL A 386 6.46 3.95 0.22
CA VAL A 386 6.96 3.00 -0.78
C VAL A 386 5.81 2.09 -1.19
N GLU A 387 5.51 2.04 -2.48
CA GLU A 387 4.61 1.09 -3.12
C GLU A 387 5.40 0.31 -4.16
N PHE A 388 5.36 -1.02 -4.13
CA PHE A 388 6.06 -1.80 -5.13
C PHE A 388 5.30 -3.05 -5.56
N ASN A 389 5.57 -3.47 -6.78
CA ASN A 389 5.15 -4.75 -7.31
C ASN A 389 6.31 -5.32 -8.10
N ALA A 390 6.90 -6.38 -7.55
CA ALA A 390 7.93 -7.14 -8.20
C ALA A 390 7.33 -8.44 -8.72
N GLU A 391 7.79 -8.87 -9.89
CA GLU A 391 7.37 -10.10 -10.51
C GLU A 391 8.62 -10.87 -10.96
N TYR A 392 8.88 -11.98 -10.28
CA TYR A 392 10.06 -12.81 -10.51
C TYR A 392 10.20 -13.28 -11.95
N ASP A 393 9.11 -13.77 -12.55
CA ASP A 393 9.10 -14.37 -13.88
C ASP A 393 9.39 -13.35 -14.98
N SER A 394 8.79 -12.16 -14.88
CA SER A 394 9.02 -11.07 -15.84
C SER A 394 10.29 -10.28 -15.54
N LYS A 395 10.97 -10.57 -14.43
CA LYS A 395 12.17 -9.85 -13.93
C LYS A 395 11.96 -8.35 -13.90
N SER A 396 10.74 -7.95 -13.55
CA SER A 396 10.36 -6.55 -13.49
C SER A 396 9.99 -6.18 -12.05
N SER A 397 10.46 -5.01 -11.62
CA SER A 397 10.09 -4.41 -10.34
C SER A 397 9.59 -3.01 -10.63
N LYS A 398 8.30 -2.78 -10.36
CA LYS A 398 7.69 -1.45 -10.38
C LYS A 398 7.77 -0.92 -8.97
N LEU A 399 8.64 0.06 -8.76
CA LEU A 399 8.80 0.75 -7.48
C LEU A 399 8.29 2.19 -7.64
N SER A 400 7.23 2.52 -6.92
CA SER A 400 6.72 3.88 -6.78
C SER A 400 6.99 4.35 -5.37
N TYR A 401 7.78 5.40 -5.21
CA TYR A 401 8.02 5.99 -3.92
C TYR A 401 7.87 7.50 -3.99
N PHE A 402 7.41 8.09 -2.89
CA PHE A 402 7.33 9.53 -2.78
C PHE A 402 7.61 9.97 -1.35
N ASN A 403 8.30 11.09 -1.25
CA ASN A 403 8.43 11.80 0.01
C ASN A 403 7.26 12.77 0.13
N ILE A 404 6.68 12.88 1.32
CA ILE A 404 5.62 13.85 1.58
C ILE A 404 6.25 15.23 1.81
N PRO A 405 6.05 16.21 0.92
CA PRO A 405 6.67 17.52 1.12
C PRO A 405 6.12 18.21 2.36
N GLN A 406 6.95 19.00 3.03
CA GLN A 406 6.56 19.74 4.24
C GLN A 406 5.30 20.60 4.03
N VAL A 407 5.14 21.20 2.84
CA VAL A 407 3.94 21.98 2.46
C VAL A 407 2.68 21.12 2.51
N VAL A 408 2.76 19.90 1.97
CA VAL A 408 1.64 18.95 1.93
C VAL A 408 1.31 18.49 3.35
N ALA A 409 2.32 18.11 4.14
CA ALA A 409 2.12 17.75 5.54
C ALA A 409 1.47 18.89 6.36
N LYS A 410 1.92 20.14 6.17
CA LYS A 410 1.32 21.33 6.80
C LYS A 410 -0.15 21.52 6.37
N TYR A 411 -0.46 21.30 5.09
CA TYR A 411 -1.84 21.36 4.60
C TYR A 411 -2.72 20.30 5.28
N PHE A 412 -2.30 19.04 5.29
CA PHE A 412 -3.06 17.96 5.95
C PHE A 412 -3.21 18.20 7.45
N LYS A 413 -2.20 18.78 8.12
CA LYS A 413 -2.25 19.14 9.55
C LYS A 413 -3.34 20.14 9.87
N LYS A 414 -3.39 21.20 9.06
CA LYS A 414 -4.13 22.41 9.40
C LYS A 414 -5.51 22.45 8.76
N TYR A 415 -5.63 21.92 7.55
CA TYR A 415 -6.82 22.09 6.71
C TYR A 415 -7.38 20.76 6.20
N GLY A 416 -6.53 19.73 6.00
CA GLY A 416 -6.91 18.49 5.30
C GLY A 416 -8.23 17.87 5.77
N ARG A 417 -8.36 17.54 7.07
CA ARG A 417 -9.57 16.86 7.59
C ARG A 417 -10.84 17.68 7.36
N GLU A 418 -10.80 18.98 7.64
CA GLU A 418 -11.98 19.85 7.52
C GLU A 418 -12.34 20.12 6.05
N GLU A 419 -11.33 20.29 5.19
CA GLU A 419 -11.52 20.67 3.79
C GLU A 419 -11.92 19.49 2.90
N LEU A 420 -11.24 18.35 3.07
CA LEU A 420 -11.43 17.17 2.23
C LEU A 420 -12.68 16.37 2.62
N SER A 421 -13.14 16.47 3.87
CA SER A 421 -14.41 15.85 4.30
C SER A 421 -15.66 16.50 3.67
N LYS A 422 -15.52 17.72 3.14
CA LYS A 422 -16.60 18.47 2.47
C LYS A 422 -16.74 18.11 0.98
N ILE A 423 -15.93 17.18 0.46
CA ILE A 423 -16.01 16.66 -0.91
C ILE A 423 -16.87 15.40 -0.89
N TRP A 424 -17.96 15.39 -1.65
CA TRP A 424 -18.92 14.27 -1.63
C TRP A 424 -18.58 13.15 -2.62
N ASP A 425 -17.96 13.48 -3.75
CA ASP A 425 -17.53 12.47 -4.72
C ASP A 425 -16.21 11.83 -4.29
N GLU A 426 -16.29 10.66 -3.65
CA GLU A 426 -15.15 9.92 -3.10
C GLU A 426 -14.07 9.61 -4.15
N LYS A 427 -14.44 9.29 -5.40
CA LYS A 427 -13.46 9.04 -6.46
C LYS A 427 -12.72 10.30 -6.86
N PHE A 428 -13.45 11.41 -6.97
CA PHE A 428 -12.82 12.71 -7.23
C PHE A 428 -11.92 13.14 -6.07
N LYS A 429 -12.35 12.91 -4.83
CA LYS A 429 -11.55 13.15 -3.62
C LYS A 429 -10.26 12.33 -3.64
N GLU A 430 -10.34 11.04 -3.98
CA GLU A 430 -9.18 10.16 -4.10
C GLU A 430 -8.18 10.67 -5.15
N SER A 431 -8.64 11.04 -6.35
CA SER A 431 -7.78 11.63 -7.38
C SER A 431 -7.17 12.96 -6.93
N LEU A 432 -7.91 13.80 -6.22
CA LEU A 432 -7.38 15.06 -5.67
C LEU A 432 -6.27 14.80 -4.65
N VAL A 433 -6.51 13.90 -3.69
CA VAL A 433 -5.51 13.50 -2.69
C VAL A 433 -4.27 12.97 -3.39
N ASN A 434 -4.41 12.05 -4.35
CA ASN A 434 -3.28 11.54 -5.12
C ASN A 434 -2.47 12.69 -5.76
N LEU A 435 -3.12 13.63 -6.46
CA LEU A 435 -2.41 14.75 -7.08
C LEU A 435 -1.74 15.70 -6.07
N ILE A 436 -2.31 15.85 -4.86
CA ILE A 436 -1.67 16.61 -3.77
C ILE A 436 -0.38 15.91 -3.32
N LEU A 437 -0.42 14.58 -3.13
CA LEU A 437 0.71 13.77 -2.66
C LEU A 437 1.82 13.66 -3.71
N TYR A 438 1.44 13.41 -4.95
CA TYR A 438 2.35 13.18 -6.08
C TYR A 438 2.75 14.45 -6.82
N SER A 439 2.55 15.64 -6.25
CA SER A 439 2.71 16.95 -6.93
C SER A 439 4.06 17.25 -7.63
N LYS A 440 5.06 16.35 -7.55
CA LYS A 440 6.32 16.38 -8.30
C LYS A 440 6.55 15.19 -9.26
N ALA A 441 5.77 14.12 -9.14
CA ALA A 441 5.88 12.95 -10.00
C ALA A 441 5.04 13.15 -11.26
N THR A 442 5.48 12.63 -12.40
CA THR A 442 4.75 12.57 -13.67
C THR A 442 3.51 11.66 -13.62
N LYS A 443 2.95 11.44 -12.42
CA LYS A 443 1.82 10.52 -12.21
C LYS A 443 0.57 11.16 -12.79
N THR A 444 -0.03 10.45 -13.73
CA THR A 444 -1.30 10.83 -14.34
C THR A 444 -2.43 10.03 -13.72
N GLU A 445 -3.47 10.70 -13.28
CA GLU A 445 -4.70 10.08 -12.79
C GLU A 445 -5.71 9.97 -13.95
N VAL A 446 -6.55 8.94 -13.93
CA VAL A 446 -7.61 8.77 -14.92
C VAL A 446 -8.93 9.19 -14.30
N TYR A 447 -9.49 10.29 -14.76
CA TYR A 447 -10.82 10.74 -14.36
C TYR A 447 -11.89 10.12 -15.29
N ASN A 448 -12.85 9.44 -14.68
CA ASN A 448 -13.96 8.78 -15.39
C ASN A 448 -15.21 9.64 -15.31
N PHE A 449 -15.77 10.02 -16.45
CA PHE A 449 -16.99 10.82 -16.53
C PHE A 449 -18.22 9.99 -16.14
N LYS A 450 -19.22 10.61 -15.49
CA LYS A 450 -20.41 9.90 -14.98
C LYS A 450 -21.37 9.42 -16.08
N LYS A 451 -21.33 10.01 -17.28
CA LYS A 451 -22.26 9.67 -18.38
C LYS A 451 -21.52 9.58 -19.73
N GLY A 452 -21.43 8.38 -20.27
CA GLY A 452 -20.75 8.05 -21.53
C GLY A 452 -19.72 6.94 -21.32
N LYS A 453 -19.96 5.74 -21.85
CA LYS A 453 -19.16 4.52 -21.58
C LYS A 453 -17.68 4.57 -22.04
N LYS A 454 -17.13 5.71 -22.48
CA LYS A 454 -15.76 5.81 -23.04
C LYS A 454 -15.03 7.16 -22.87
N ASP A 455 -15.55 8.14 -22.14
CA ASP A 455 -14.81 9.40 -21.94
C ASP A 455 -13.99 9.29 -20.64
N THR A 456 -12.74 8.88 -20.77
CA THR A 456 -11.74 8.95 -19.69
C THR A 456 -10.76 10.05 -20.03
N VAL A 457 -10.48 10.94 -19.08
CA VAL A 457 -9.46 11.98 -19.27
C VAL A 457 -8.29 11.71 -18.35
N VAL A 458 -7.10 11.76 -18.93
CA VAL A 458 -5.84 11.72 -18.21
C VAL A 458 -5.58 13.11 -17.64
N VAL A 459 -5.50 13.23 -16.32
CA VAL A 459 -5.21 14.47 -15.61
C VAL A 459 -3.85 14.37 -14.94
N ASN A 460 -3.08 15.46 -14.95
CA ASN A 460 -1.70 15.49 -14.48
C ASN A 460 -1.45 16.56 -13.40
N ASN A 461 -2.46 17.34 -13.05
CA ASN A 461 -2.39 18.37 -12.01
C ASN A 461 -3.80 18.70 -11.48
N ILE A 462 -3.87 19.43 -10.37
CA ILE A 462 -5.14 19.75 -9.70
C ILE A 462 -6.06 20.60 -10.60
N ASN A 463 -5.52 21.54 -11.39
CA ASN A 463 -6.31 22.36 -12.31
C ASN A 463 -7.02 21.51 -13.39
N SER A 464 -6.31 20.56 -14.00
CA SER A 464 -6.87 19.64 -15.00
C SER A 464 -7.93 18.72 -14.40
N LEU A 465 -7.75 18.27 -13.15
CA LEU A 465 -8.78 17.52 -12.42
C LEU A 465 -10.03 18.38 -12.15
N ILE A 466 -9.87 19.62 -11.68
CA ILE A 466 -10.98 20.56 -11.47
C ILE A 466 -11.73 20.81 -12.80
N ASN A 467 -10.98 21.05 -13.89
CA ASN A 467 -11.55 21.24 -15.23
C ASN A 467 -12.32 20.02 -15.72
N ALA A 468 -11.78 18.81 -15.53
CA ALA A 468 -12.46 17.57 -15.90
C ALA A 468 -13.78 17.40 -15.12
N LYS A 469 -13.76 17.65 -13.81
CA LYS A 469 -14.97 17.60 -12.96
C LYS A 469 -16.03 18.62 -13.38
N LEU A 470 -15.64 19.88 -13.61
CA LEU A 470 -16.58 20.91 -14.05
C LEU A 470 -17.18 20.58 -15.42
N ARG A 471 -16.36 20.08 -16.35
CA ARG A 471 -16.80 19.63 -17.67
C ARG A 471 -17.78 18.47 -17.58
N ASP A 472 -17.51 17.48 -16.73
CA ASP A 472 -18.37 16.33 -16.47
C ASP A 472 -19.75 16.75 -15.96
N VAL A 473 -19.79 17.69 -15.01
CA VAL A 473 -21.07 18.19 -14.50
C VAL A 473 -21.82 19.01 -15.56
N ILE A 474 -21.13 19.81 -16.39
CA ILE A 474 -21.76 20.56 -17.48
C ILE A 474 -22.34 19.63 -18.54
N SER A 475 -21.61 18.59 -18.95
CA SER A 475 -22.01 17.69 -20.04
C SER A 475 -23.07 16.68 -19.61
N SER A 476 -22.87 16.03 -18.46
CA SER A 476 -23.79 15.00 -17.95
C SER A 476 -25.03 15.61 -17.28
N GLY A 477 -24.89 16.84 -16.74
CA GLY A 477 -25.85 17.46 -15.85
C GLY A 477 -25.91 16.80 -14.46
N VAL A 478 -25.08 15.80 -14.17
CA VAL A 478 -25.07 15.00 -12.94
C VAL A 478 -23.81 15.30 -12.14
N GLY A 479 -23.92 15.34 -10.82
CA GLY A 479 -22.79 15.54 -9.91
C GLY A 479 -22.84 16.84 -9.13
N VAL A 480 -21.75 17.12 -8.43
CA VAL A 480 -21.67 18.14 -7.39
C VAL A 480 -20.61 19.17 -7.78
N PRO A 481 -20.99 20.32 -8.38
CA PRO A 481 -20.06 21.40 -8.68
C PRO A 481 -19.29 21.90 -7.46
N TYR A 482 -19.89 21.79 -6.27
CA TYR A 482 -19.27 22.20 -5.01
C TYR A 482 -17.97 21.43 -4.71
N ASP A 483 -17.83 20.17 -5.14
CA ASP A 483 -16.59 19.41 -5.00
C ASP A 483 -15.41 20.11 -5.71
N ALA A 484 -15.65 20.66 -6.90
CA ALA A 484 -14.64 21.41 -7.66
C ALA A 484 -14.25 22.72 -6.96
N MET A 485 -15.19 23.37 -6.27
CA MET A 485 -14.89 24.50 -5.40
C MET A 485 -13.99 24.07 -4.23
N ARG A 486 -14.31 22.97 -3.53
CA ARG A 486 -13.46 22.47 -2.44
C ARG A 486 -12.05 22.13 -2.92
N ALA A 487 -11.91 21.51 -4.08
CA ALA A 487 -10.61 21.25 -4.71
C ALA A 487 -9.85 22.56 -5.04
N THR A 488 -10.56 23.60 -5.47
CA THR A 488 -10.00 24.94 -5.72
C THR A 488 -9.45 25.57 -4.43
N VAL A 489 -10.20 25.47 -3.32
CA VAL A 489 -9.73 25.94 -2.00
C VAL A 489 -8.52 25.14 -1.53
N ALA A 490 -8.53 23.82 -1.68
CA ALA A 490 -7.40 22.96 -1.32
C ALA A 490 -6.13 23.35 -2.08
N LYS A 491 -6.22 23.53 -3.40
CA LYS A 491 -5.14 24.01 -4.27
C LYS A 491 -4.59 25.34 -3.76
N TYR A 492 -5.46 26.33 -3.57
CA TYR A 492 -5.07 27.67 -3.13
C TYR A 492 -4.36 27.64 -1.77
N LYS A 493 -4.90 26.91 -0.79
CA LYS A 493 -4.27 26.77 0.53
C LYS A 493 -2.88 26.16 0.44
N ILE A 494 -2.69 25.13 -0.39
CA ILE A 494 -1.37 24.54 -0.64
C ILE A 494 -0.40 25.57 -1.24
N GLU A 495 -0.83 26.35 -2.24
CA GLU A 495 0.01 27.37 -2.87
C GLU A 495 0.39 28.51 -1.93
N GLN A 496 -0.53 28.96 -1.08
CA GLN A 496 -0.23 29.98 -0.08
C GLN A 496 0.72 29.45 1.00
N ILE A 497 0.58 28.19 1.43
CA ILE A 497 1.56 27.55 2.32
C ILE A 497 2.94 27.48 1.63
N LYS A 498 3.02 27.21 0.32
CA LYS A 498 4.29 27.26 -0.44
C LYS A 498 4.93 28.65 -0.41
N LYS A 499 4.12 29.71 -0.46
CA LYS A 499 4.55 31.12 -0.35
C LYS A 499 4.92 31.54 1.08
N GLY A 500 4.78 30.64 2.07
CA GLY A 500 5.14 30.90 3.47
C GLY A 500 3.99 31.44 4.32
N CYS A 501 2.76 31.52 3.81
CA CYS A 501 1.61 32.01 4.56
C CYS A 501 1.18 30.98 5.62
N GLU A 502 1.19 31.36 6.90
CA GLU A 502 0.77 30.46 7.97
C GLU A 502 -0.75 30.30 8.02
N LYS A 503 -1.51 31.39 7.93
CA LYS A 503 -2.98 31.40 7.87
C LYS A 503 -3.41 31.81 6.47
N VAL A 504 -4.31 31.02 5.88
CA VAL A 504 -4.82 31.26 4.53
C VAL A 504 -6.34 31.45 4.62
N ASP A 505 -6.80 32.66 4.30
CA ASP A 505 -8.21 32.99 4.19
C ASP A 505 -8.72 32.63 2.78
N ASP A 506 -9.90 32.01 2.70
CA ASP A 506 -10.57 31.63 1.46
C ASP A 506 -11.84 32.48 1.18
N LYS A 507 -12.06 33.58 1.92
CA LYS A 507 -13.19 34.52 1.72
C LYS A 507 -13.39 34.96 0.27
N ASN A 508 -12.33 35.36 -0.42
CA ASN A 508 -12.46 35.84 -1.81
C ASN A 508 -12.87 34.70 -2.77
N ILE A 509 -12.44 33.46 -2.49
CA ILE A 509 -12.84 32.26 -3.26
C ILE A 509 -14.32 31.95 -3.00
N ASN A 510 -14.74 31.96 -1.72
CA ASN A 510 -16.14 31.79 -1.33
C ASN A 510 -17.03 32.88 -1.92
N TRP A 511 -16.54 34.12 -1.98
CA TRP A 511 -17.23 35.24 -2.60
C TRP A 511 -17.43 34.98 -4.11
N ALA A 512 -16.38 34.57 -4.84
CA ALA A 512 -16.46 34.27 -6.27
C ALA A 512 -17.46 33.13 -6.56
N TYR A 513 -17.43 32.08 -5.75
CA TYR A 513 -18.41 30.99 -5.80
C TYR A 513 -19.84 31.48 -5.59
N ASN A 514 -20.07 32.29 -4.56
CA ASN A 514 -21.40 32.83 -4.26
C ASN A 514 -21.90 33.77 -5.37
N GLU A 515 -21.01 34.52 -6.01
CA GLU A 515 -21.37 35.36 -7.15
C GLU A 515 -21.80 34.53 -8.37
N GLY A 516 -21.06 33.46 -8.69
CA GLY A 516 -21.48 32.50 -9.70
C GLY A 516 -22.87 31.91 -9.39
N LYS A 517 -23.12 31.56 -8.12
CA LYS A 517 -24.41 31.05 -7.64
C LYS A 517 -25.55 32.07 -7.79
N ARG A 518 -25.30 33.35 -7.49
CA ARG A 518 -26.27 34.45 -7.69
C ARG A 518 -26.60 34.64 -9.17
N LEU A 519 -25.60 34.55 -10.04
CA LEU A 519 -25.81 34.66 -11.47
C LEU A 519 -26.60 33.46 -12.01
N LYS A 520 -26.32 32.25 -11.52
CA LYS A 520 -27.16 31.08 -11.79
C LYS A 520 -28.61 31.31 -11.40
N TYR A 521 -28.89 31.76 -10.18
CA TYR A 521 -30.25 32.02 -9.72
C TYR A 521 -30.99 33.02 -10.61
N TYR A 522 -30.29 34.06 -11.08
CA TYR A 522 -30.84 34.98 -12.08
C TYR A 522 -31.30 34.26 -13.35
N PHE A 523 -30.46 33.37 -13.90
CA PHE A 523 -30.83 32.58 -15.09
C PHE A 523 -31.93 31.55 -14.78
N GLU A 524 -32.06 31.07 -13.56
CA GLU A 524 -33.13 30.16 -13.14
C GLU A 524 -34.46 30.87 -12.82
N GLY A 525 -34.53 32.21 -12.93
CA GLY A 525 -35.71 32.99 -12.56
C GLY A 525 -35.95 33.07 -11.05
N LYS A 526 -34.90 32.91 -10.25
CA LYS A 526 -34.92 32.90 -8.79
C LYS A 526 -34.34 34.19 -8.20
N ASN A 527 -34.71 34.50 -6.96
CA ASN A 527 -34.11 35.57 -6.19
C ASN A 527 -32.73 35.18 -5.63
N SER A 528 -32.08 36.09 -4.91
CA SER A 528 -30.75 35.86 -4.31
C SER A 528 -30.71 34.74 -3.26
N LYS A 529 -31.88 34.36 -2.71
CA LYS A 529 -32.05 33.24 -1.77
C LYS A 529 -32.36 31.91 -2.47
N GLY A 530 -32.56 31.91 -3.78
CA GLY A 530 -32.89 30.71 -4.56
C GLY A 530 -34.39 30.39 -4.66
N GLU A 531 -35.25 31.31 -4.23
CA GLU A 531 -36.71 31.17 -4.31
C GLU A 531 -37.20 31.62 -5.67
N LYS A 532 -38.17 30.90 -6.26
CA LYS A 532 -38.74 31.27 -7.58
C LYS A 532 -39.44 32.63 -7.49
N ILE A 533 -39.13 33.51 -8.44
CA ILE A 533 -39.82 34.80 -8.57
C ILE A 533 -41.04 34.58 -9.47
N GLN A 534 -42.23 34.88 -8.95
CA GLN A 534 -43.48 34.79 -9.72
C GLN A 534 -43.42 35.71 -10.95
N GLY A 535 -43.80 35.19 -12.12
CA GLY A 535 -43.77 35.93 -13.39
C GLY A 535 -42.41 36.00 -14.10
N ARG A 536 -41.35 35.38 -13.56
CA ARG A 536 -40.02 35.37 -14.19
C ARG A 536 -39.71 34.03 -14.84
N GLU A 537 -39.49 34.03 -16.16
CA GLU A 537 -39.14 32.82 -16.91
C GLU A 537 -37.73 32.32 -16.59
N SER A 538 -37.59 31.00 -16.48
CA SER A 538 -36.30 30.33 -16.34
C SER A 538 -35.60 30.22 -17.69
N ARG A 539 -34.37 30.74 -17.75
CA ARG A 539 -33.41 30.65 -18.85
C ARG A 539 -32.25 29.71 -18.51
N ALA A 540 -32.49 28.75 -17.61
CA ALA A 540 -31.47 27.84 -17.09
C ALA A 540 -30.80 26.98 -18.17
N ASN A 541 -31.51 26.71 -19.28
CA ASN A 541 -30.97 26.01 -20.44
C ASN A 541 -29.79 26.73 -21.12
N LYS A 542 -29.62 28.05 -20.89
CA LYS A 542 -28.47 28.80 -21.41
C LYS A 542 -27.20 28.58 -20.59
N ILE A 543 -27.32 28.18 -19.33
CA ILE A 543 -26.19 28.08 -18.39
C ILE A 543 -25.11 27.10 -18.89
N PRO A 544 -25.43 25.87 -19.33
CA PRO A 544 -24.39 24.94 -19.78
C PRO A 544 -23.53 25.49 -20.91
N GLY A 545 -24.12 26.15 -21.92
CA GLY A 545 -23.38 26.73 -23.04
C GLY A 545 -22.47 27.89 -22.62
N LEU A 546 -22.96 28.75 -21.70
CA LEU A 546 -22.16 29.84 -21.14
C LEU A 546 -21.01 29.32 -20.26
N ALA A 547 -21.31 28.35 -19.38
CA ALA A 547 -20.33 27.72 -18.51
C ALA A 547 -19.23 27.00 -19.33
N TYR A 548 -19.60 26.30 -20.41
CA TYR A 548 -18.64 25.61 -21.28
C TYR A 548 -17.70 26.61 -21.97
N ARG A 549 -18.21 27.75 -22.45
CA ARG A 549 -17.40 28.82 -23.06
C ARG A 549 -16.39 29.39 -22.07
N LEU A 550 -16.84 29.72 -20.87
CA LEU A 550 -15.98 30.23 -19.79
C LEU A 550 -14.93 29.17 -19.39
N LEU A 551 -15.33 27.92 -19.18
CA LEU A 551 -14.43 26.83 -18.80
C LEU A 551 -13.35 26.56 -19.87
N ASN A 552 -13.69 26.64 -21.16
CA ASN A 552 -12.70 26.52 -22.23
C ASN A 552 -11.68 27.67 -22.20
N ALA A 553 -12.10 28.89 -21.91
CA ALA A 553 -11.19 30.03 -21.77
C ALA A 553 -10.25 29.85 -20.57
N VAL A 554 -10.76 29.36 -19.43
CA VAL A 554 -9.94 29.03 -18.25
C VAL A 554 -8.92 27.94 -18.57
N ASN A 555 -9.35 26.84 -19.18
CA ASN A 555 -8.46 25.74 -19.54
C ASN A 555 -7.37 26.13 -20.57
N ALA A 556 -7.64 27.14 -21.41
CA ALA A 556 -6.68 27.69 -22.35
C ALA A 556 -5.80 28.81 -21.76
N GLY A 557 -5.99 29.20 -20.48
CA GLY A 557 -5.32 30.35 -19.88
C GLY A 557 -5.69 31.69 -20.54
N ASN A 558 -6.77 31.74 -21.32
CA ASN A 558 -7.14 32.90 -22.12
C ASN A 558 -7.99 33.90 -21.31
N LYS A 559 -7.31 34.69 -20.47
CA LYS A 559 -7.92 35.72 -19.61
C LYS A 559 -8.81 36.70 -20.38
N LYS A 560 -8.36 37.14 -21.57
CA LYS A 560 -9.12 38.08 -22.42
C LYS A 560 -10.46 37.48 -22.85
N GLN A 561 -10.44 36.27 -23.40
CA GLN A 561 -11.67 35.59 -23.84
C GLN A 561 -12.62 35.30 -22.69
N PHE A 562 -12.08 34.96 -21.51
CA PHE A 562 -12.87 34.78 -20.30
C PHE A 562 -13.59 36.07 -19.92
N MET A 563 -12.86 37.19 -19.85
CA MET A 563 -13.43 38.50 -19.50
C MET A 563 -14.43 39.01 -20.52
N ASP A 564 -14.14 38.88 -21.82
CA ASP A 564 -15.09 39.24 -22.88
C ASP A 564 -16.40 38.45 -22.77
N SER A 565 -16.29 37.17 -22.44
CA SER A 565 -17.45 36.30 -22.23
C SER A 565 -18.21 36.69 -20.97
N LEU A 566 -17.50 36.94 -19.86
CA LEU A 566 -18.08 37.33 -18.57
C LEU A 566 -18.83 38.67 -18.69
N LEU A 567 -18.21 39.70 -19.29
CA LEU A 567 -18.82 41.01 -19.53
C LEU A 567 -20.11 40.87 -20.34
N ARG A 568 -20.11 40.09 -21.42
CA ARG A 568 -21.32 39.84 -22.22
C ARG A 568 -22.44 39.16 -21.41
N ILE A 569 -22.09 38.24 -20.52
CA ILE A 569 -23.07 37.58 -19.64
C ILE A 569 -23.69 38.59 -18.67
N TYR A 570 -22.87 39.44 -18.04
CA TYR A 570 -23.32 40.46 -17.09
C TYR A 570 -24.11 41.59 -17.76
N MET A 571 -23.66 42.08 -18.92
CA MET A 571 -24.40 43.05 -19.75
C MET A 571 -25.76 42.48 -20.17
N GLY A 572 -25.80 41.23 -20.64
CA GLY A 572 -27.06 40.55 -20.98
C GLY A 572 -27.96 40.28 -19.77
N ALA A 573 -27.41 40.32 -18.56
CA ALA A 573 -28.15 40.23 -17.31
C ALA A 573 -28.55 41.60 -16.73
N GLY A 574 -28.08 42.71 -17.31
CA GLY A 574 -28.25 44.06 -16.77
C GLY A 574 -27.60 44.25 -15.40
N LYS A 575 -26.48 43.57 -15.13
CA LYS A 575 -25.76 43.62 -13.85
C LYS A 575 -24.36 44.18 -14.02
N GLU A 576 -23.87 44.85 -12.98
CA GLU A 576 -22.48 45.28 -12.88
C GLU A 576 -21.57 44.08 -12.62
N VAL A 577 -20.39 44.06 -13.25
CA VAL A 577 -19.37 43.04 -12.98
C VAL A 577 -18.67 43.39 -11.67
N PRO A 578 -18.67 42.50 -10.68
CA PRO A 578 -18.01 42.79 -9.42
C PRO A 578 -16.49 42.91 -9.52
N TYR A 579 -15.92 43.77 -8.68
CA TYR A 579 -14.50 44.10 -8.67
C TYR A 579 -13.55 42.89 -8.57
N ILE A 580 -13.86 41.91 -7.71
CA ILE A 580 -13.05 40.69 -7.56
C ILE A 580 -12.92 39.92 -8.88
N LEU A 581 -13.93 39.96 -9.75
CA LEU A 581 -13.85 39.32 -11.08
C LEU A 581 -13.11 40.17 -12.11
N LEU A 582 -13.02 41.49 -11.91
CA LEU A 582 -12.25 42.40 -12.78
C LEU A 582 -10.74 42.27 -12.52
N ASN A 583 -10.35 42.09 -11.25
CA ASN A 583 -8.94 41.95 -10.85
C ASN A 583 -8.27 40.64 -11.31
N VAL A 584 -9.07 39.70 -11.82
CA VAL A 584 -8.62 38.40 -12.34
C VAL A 584 -7.62 38.54 -13.49
N ILE A 585 -7.66 39.64 -14.25
CA ILE A 585 -6.70 39.92 -15.32
C ILE A 585 -5.29 40.15 -14.77
N HIS A 586 -5.20 40.83 -13.63
CA HIS A 586 -3.94 41.33 -13.07
C HIS A 586 -3.25 40.33 -12.13
N GLU A 587 -3.99 39.33 -11.60
CA GLU A 587 -3.47 38.29 -10.70
C GLU A 587 -2.73 38.81 -9.45
N GLU A 588 -2.96 40.06 -9.07
CA GLU A 588 -2.27 40.69 -7.94
C GLU A 588 -2.57 39.97 -6.62
N GLU A 589 -3.80 39.52 -6.42
CA GLU A 589 -4.23 38.84 -5.18
C GLU A 589 -4.33 37.31 -5.32
N MET A 590 -4.84 36.81 -6.45
CA MET A 590 -5.09 35.39 -6.70
C MET A 590 -4.89 35.02 -8.16
N GLU A 591 -4.47 33.78 -8.41
CA GLU A 591 -4.37 33.21 -9.75
C GLU A 591 -5.73 33.21 -10.48
N PHE A 592 -5.69 33.43 -11.79
CA PHE A 592 -6.87 33.46 -12.65
C PHE A 592 -7.73 32.20 -12.49
N GLU A 593 -7.11 31.02 -12.57
CA GLU A 593 -7.81 29.75 -12.51
C GLU A 593 -8.53 29.56 -11.17
N THR A 594 -7.96 30.05 -10.07
CA THR A 594 -8.54 29.93 -8.73
C THR A 594 -9.86 30.70 -8.64
N VAL A 595 -9.89 31.95 -9.11
CA VAL A 595 -11.12 32.75 -9.10
C VAL A 595 -12.14 32.22 -10.09
N ALA A 596 -11.68 31.86 -11.30
CA ALA A 596 -12.56 31.41 -12.37
C ALA A 596 -13.19 30.04 -12.09
N HIS A 597 -12.43 29.07 -11.55
CA HIS A 597 -12.96 27.77 -11.14
C HIS A 597 -13.97 27.91 -9.99
N ALA A 598 -13.70 28.77 -9.01
CA ALA A 598 -14.64 29.03 -7.92
C ALA A 598 -15.97 29.60 -8.43
N PHE A 599 -15.89 30.65 -9.27
CA PHE A 599 -17.07 31.23 -9.93
C PHE A 599 -17.86 30.20 -10.74
N LEU A 600 -17.17 29.41 -11.59
CA LEU A 600 -17.81 28.39 -12.41
C LEU A 600 -18.48 27.30 -11.58
N SER A 601 -17.85 26.87 -10.49
CA SER A 601 -18.43 25.90 -9.54
C SER A 601 -19.75 26.41 -8.94
N GLY A 602 -19.89 27.72 -8.73
CA GLY A 602 -21.15 28.33 -8.29
C GLY A 602 -22.19 28.46 -9.40
N PHE A 603 -21.73 28.78 -10.61
CA PHE A 603 -22.56 29.09 -11.78
C PHE A 603 -23.20 27.85 -12.43
N ILE A 604 -22.53 26.70 -12.40
CA ILE A 604 -23.02 25.46 -13.02
C ILE A 604 -24.26 24.93 -12.25
N PRO A 605 -25.28 24.40 -12.96
CA PRO A 605 -26.46 23.83 -12.33
C PRO A 605 -26.14 22.50 -11.64
N LYS A 606 -26.79 22.26 -10.50
CA LYS A 606 -26.92 20.91 -9.91
C LYS A 606 -28.25 20.37 -10.41
N LYS A 607 -28.28 19.27 -11.19
CA LYS A 607 -29.51 18.48 -11.29
C LYS A 607 -29.49 17.43 -10.19
N GLU A 608 -30.59 17.31 -9.49
CA GLU A 608 -30.83 16.18 -8.59
C GLU A 608 -30.99 14.92 -9.44
N GLU A 609 -30.39 13.81 -9.00
CA GLU A 609 -30.72 12.52 -9.57
C GLU A 609 -32.23 12.32 -9.38
N ASN A 610 -32.94 12.03 -10.47
CA ASN A 610 -34.33 11.59 -10.36
C ASN A 610 -34.31 10.32 -9.50
N GLN A 611 -34.76 10.46 -8.24
CA GLN A 611 -34.86 9.37 -7.30
C GLN A 611 -35.85 8.33 -7.84
N GLY A 612 -35.29 7.21 -8.28
CA GLY A 612 -35.90 5.89 -8.16
C GLY A 612 -35.10 5.10 -7.15
N GLU A 613 -34.95 5.63 -5.93
CA GLU A 613 -34.47 4.97 -4.71
C GLU A 613 -34.59 6.01 -3.59
N GLU A 614 -35.59 5.85 -2.70
CA GLU A 614 -35.71 6.63 -1.47
C GLU A 614 -34.48 6.36 -0.60
N VAL A 615 -33.62 7.38 -0.48
CA VAL A 615 -32.67 7.47 0.62
C VAL A 615 -33.11 8.62 1.51
N ASP A 616 -33.47 8.23 2.72
CA ASP A 616 -34.01 8.96 3.86
C ASP A 616 -33.46 10.40 3.99
N SER A 617 -34.32 11.38 3.69
CA SER A 617 -34.07 12.81 3.84
C SER A 617 -34.42 13.29 5.25
N LYS A 618 -33.63 12.86 6.24
CA LYS A 618 -33.70 13.40 7.63
C LYS A 618 -32.33 13.53 8.28
N LEU A 619 -31.45 14.39 7.76
CA LEU A 619 -30.20 14.78 8.46
C LEU A 619 -29.75 16.23 8.18
N VAL A 620 -30.67 17.14 7.82
CA VAL A 620 -30.31 18.52 7.42
C VAL A 620 -30.49 19.57 8.54
N GLU A 621 -30.88 19.21 9.77
CA GLU A 621 -31.13 20.25 10.80
C GLU A 621 -30.32 20.24 12.11
N GLU A 622 -29.36 19.33 12.34
CA GLU A 622 -28.56 19.40 13.56
C GLU A 622 -27.07 19.17 13.34
N VAL A 623 -26.35 20.21 12.89
CA VAL A 623 -25.01 20.53 13.40
C VAL A 623 -24.87 22.07 13.38
N LYS A 624 -25.24 22.69 14.49
CA LYS A 624 -24.68 23.98 14.92
C LYS A 624 -23.58 23.71 15.92
#